data_AF-A0ABC9GHU7-F1
#
_entry.id   AF-A0ABC9GHU7-F1
#
_cell.length_a   1.000
_cell.length_b   1.000
_cell.length_c   1.000
_cell.angle_alpha   90.00
_cell.angle_beta   90.00
_cell.angle_gamma   90.00
#
_symmetry.space_group_name_H-M   'P 1'
#
loop_
_entity.id
_entity.type
_entity.pdbx_description
1 polymer ?
#
loop_
_entity_poly.entity_id
_entity_poly.type
_entity_poly.pdbx_seq_one_letter_code
_entity_poly.pdbx_strand_id
1 'polypeptide(L)'
;MRLLTGGGAGAGLPFKVRSLDAFGPTVLAEGTDAAGALYWVHAWTVGPGGRVTEVREYCNTALVVTRLAAGGGGDVAAAAACSRSQSSEQVWQSRLPDRARRNLPGLVLAI
;
A
#
# COMPACT_ATOMS: atom_id res chain seq x y z
N MET A 1 5.32 -17.73 1.71
CA MET A 1 5.54 -16.46 0.97
C MET A 1 7.04 -16.30 0.77
N ARG A 2 7.47 -15.94 -0.44
CA ARG A 2 8.86 -15.54 -0.70
C ARG A 2 8.90 -14.03 -0.72
N LEU A 3 9.64 -13.44 0.21
CA LEU A 3 9.83 -11.98 0.32
C LEU A 3 10.58 -11.49 -0.94
N LEU A 4 10.17 -10.38 -1.54
CA LEU A 4 10.78 -9.84 -2.77
C LEU A 4 12.09 -9.09 -2.47
N THR A 5 12.94 -9.62 -1.58
CA THR A 5 14.18 -8.96 -1.13
C THR A 5 15.34 -9.02 -2.13
N GLY A 6 15.11 -9.49 -3.36
CA GLY A 6 16.15 -9.56 -4.40
C GLY A 6 17.29 -10.55 -4.12
N GLY A 7 17.33 -11.21 -2.96
CA GLY A 7 18.47 -12.05 -2.52
C GLY A 7 18.51 -13.48 -3.06
N GLY A 8 17.63 -13.87 -3.99
CA GLY A 8 17.57 -15.25 -4.49
C GLY A 8 18.21 -15.42 -5.86
N ALA A 9 19.23 -16.26 -5.97
CA ALA A 9 19.80 -16.67 -7.24
C ALA A 9 18.74 -17.36 -8.12
N GLY A 10 18.44 -16.78 -9.30
CA GLY A 10 18.00 -17.57 -10.44
C GLY A 10 16.52 -17.54 -10.86
N ALA A 11 15.63 -16.79 -10.21
CA ALA A 11 14.33 -16.50 -10.84
C ALA A 11 13.82 -15.17 -10.31
N GLY A 12 13.90 -14.13 -11.16
CA GLY A 12 13.16 -12.90 -10.91
C GLY A 12 11.70 -13.27 -10.71
N LEU A 13 11.10 -12.81 -9.60
CA LEU A 13 9.65 -12.81 -9.48
C LEU A 13 9.21 -11.52 -10.16
N PRO A 14 8.64 -11.55 -11.38
CA PRO A 14 8.22 -10.32 -12.02
C PRO A 14 6.92 -9.92 -11.32
N PHE A 15 7.04 -9.11 -10.27
CA PHE A 15 5.92 -8.33 -9.80
C PHE A 15 5.47 -7.46 -10.96
N LYS A 16 4.39 -7.87 -11.60
CA LYS A 16 3.81 -7.19 -12.75
C LYS A 16 2.90 -6.10 -12.22
N VAL A 17 3.44 -4.89 -12.18
CA VAL A 17 2.70 -3.68 -11.86
C VAL A 17 1.55 -3.53 -12.84
N ARG A 18 0.34 -3.34 -12.32
CA ARG A 18 -0.90 -3.08 -13.06
C ARG A 18 -1.34 -1.64 -12.94
N SER A 19 -1.10 -1.03 -11.78
CA SER A 19 -1.42 0.38 -11.53
C SER A 19 -0.48 0.99 -10.50
N LEU A 20 -0.26 2.30 -10.63
CA LEU A 20 0.49 3.13 -9.71
C LEU A 20 -0.36 4.35 -9.35
N ASP A 21 -0.49 4.63 -8.07
CA ASP A 21 -1.21 5.80 -7.56
C ASP A 21 -0.33 6.47 -6.48
N ALA A 22 -0.12 7.79 -6.58
CA ALA A 22 0.76 8.53 -5.70
C ALA A 22 -0.02 9.49 -4.78
N PHE A 23 0.35 9.50 -3.50
CA PHE A 23 -0.25 10.31 -2.43
C PHE A 23 0.87 10.93 -1.59
N GLY A 24 1.32 12.13 -1.99
CA GLY A 24 2.47 12.77 -1.35
C GLY A 24 3.73 11.88 -1.47
N PRO A 25 4.41 11.53 -0.36
CA PRO A 25 5.59 10.65 -0.40
C PRO A 25 5.22 9.17 -0.57
N THR A 26 3.94 8.79 -0.47
CA THR A 26 3.54 7.39 -0.57
C THR A 26 3.12 7.06 -2.01
N VAL A 27 3.69 5.99 -2.57
CA VAL A 27 3.27 5.44 -3.87
C VAL A 27 2.72 4.04 -3.64
N LEU A 28 1.51 3.79 -4.13
CA LEU A 28 0.89 2.47 -4.14
C LEU A 28 1.10 1.83 -5.50
N ALA A 29 1.82 0.71 -5.52
CA ALA A 29 1.97 -0.15 -6.68
C ALA A 29 1.13 -1.40 -6.50
N GLU A 30 0.10 -1.56 -7.31
CA GLU A 30 -0.77 -2.74 -7.31
C GLU A 30 -0.41 -3.63 -8.49
N GLY A 31 -0.37 -4.94 -8.27
CA GLY A 31 0.03 -5.87 -9.31
C GLY A 31 -0.15 -7.34 -8.94
N THR A 32 0.42 -8.20 -9.77
CA THR A 32 0.39 -9.65 -9.57
C THR A 32 1.75 -10.28 -9.78
N ASP A 33 1.87 -11.56 -9.48
CA ASP A 33 2.96 -12.36 -10.05
C ASP A 33 2.78 -12.59 -11.56
N ALA A 34 3.75 -13.27 -12.18
CA ALA A 34 3.77 -13.58 -13.61
C ALA A 34 2.51 -14.34 -14.07
N ALA A 35 2.03 -15.25 -13.23
CA ALA A 35 0.89 -16.13 -13.51
C ALA A 35 -0.46 -15.47 -13.21
N GLY A 36 -0.48 -14.31 -12.54
CA GLY A 36 -1.71 -13.69 -12.06
C GLY A 36 -2.35 -14.42 -10.86
N ALA A 37 -1.63 -15.35 -10.24
CA ALA A 37 -2.11 -16.21 -9.16
C ALA A 37 -2.02 -15.52 -7.80
N LEU A 38 -1.03 -14.67 -7.59
CA LEU A 38 -0.86 -13.89 -6.37
C LEU A 38 -1.12 -12.42 -6.63
N TYR A 39 -1.91 -11.81 -5.76
CA TYR A 39 -2.16 -10.38 -5.76
C TYR A 39 -1.27 -9.67 -4.75
N TRP A 40 -0.75 -8.51 -5.14
CA TRP A 40 0.13 -7.71 -4.30
C TRP A 40 -0.21 -6.22 -4.40
N VAL A 41 -0.12 -5.55 -3.26
CA VAL A 41 0.04 -4.09 -3.20
C VAL A 41 1.34 -3.80 -2.47
N HIS A 42 2.19 -2.99 -3.07
CA HIS A 42 3.36 -2.42 -2.42
C HIS A 42 3.11 -0.95 -2.13
N ALA A 43 3.24 -0.55 -0.88
CA ALA A 43 3.26 0.85 -0.48
C ALA A 43 4.72 1.29 -0.30
N TRP A 44 5.17 2.19 -1.15
CA TRP A 44 6.52 2.74 -1.12
C TRP A 44 6.50 4.11 -0.46
N THR A 45 7.44 4.34 0.44
CA THR A 45 7.78 5.71 0.86
C THR A 45 8.91 6.20 -0.03
N VAL A 46 8.68 7.28 -0.77
CA VAL A 46 9.63 7.91 -1.68
C VAL A 46 10.21 9.16 -1.01
N GLY A 47 11.51 9.10 -0.71
CA GLY A 47 12.25 10.19 -0.10
C GLY A 47 12.84 11.18 -1.12
N PRO A 48 13.65 12.14 -0.63
CA PRO A 48 14.36 13.10 -1.47
C PRO A 48 15.18 12.42 -2.57
N GLY A 49 15.21 13.04 -3.76
CA GLY A 49 15.90 12.47 -4.92
C GLY A 49 15.19 11.26 -5.54
N GLY A 50 13.92 11.01 -5.21
CA GLY A 50 13.09 9.98 -5.84
C GLY A 50 13.46 8.55 -5.43
N ARG A 51 14.18 8.38 -4.31
CA ARG A 51 14.61 7.06 -3.83
C ARG A 51 13.53 6.46 -2.94
N VAL A 52 13.20 5.19 -3.17
CA VAL A 52 12.36 4.43 -2.24
C VAL A 52 13.15 4.19 -0.95
N THR A 53 12.63 4.67 0.17
CA THR A 53 13.25 4.55 1.50
C THR A 53 12.56 3.51 2.39
N GLU A 54 11.32 3.14 2.06
CA GLU A 54 10.55 2.11 2.76
C GLU A 54 9.66 1.36 1.77
N VAL A 55 9.48 0.06 1.99
CA VAL A 55 8.54 -0.78 1.25
C VAL A 55 7.71 -1.57 2.25
N ARG A 56 6.38 -1.45 2.15
CA ARG A 56 5.42 -2.32 2.83
C ARG A 56 4.70 -3.16 1.80
N GLU A 57 4.73 -4.47 1.99
CA GLU A 57 4.15 -5.44 1.05
C GLU A 57 2.89 -6.08 1.64
N TYR A 58 1.81 -6.07 0.86
CA TYR A 58 0.53 -6.67 1.24
C TYR A 58 0.15 -7.71 0.18
N CYS A 59 0.42 -8.98 0.49
CA CYS A 59 0.08 -10.11 -0.38
C CYS A 59 -1.33 -10.62 -0.07
N ASN A 60 -2.12 -10.89 -1.12
CA ASN A 60 -3.48 -11.43 -1.03
C ASN A 60 -4.33 -10.73 0.06
N THR A 61 -4.26 -9.40 0.09
CA THR A 61 -4.95 -8.56 1.07
C THR A 61 -5.73 -7.48 0.31
N ALA A 62 -7.01 -7.31 0.64
CA ALA A 62 -7.82 -6.23 0.10
C ALA A 62 -7.54 -4.94 0.88
N LEU A 63 -6.89 -3.98 0.23
CA LEU A 63 -6.56 -2.70 0.84
C LEU A 63 -7.56 -1.61 0.50
N VAL A 64 -7.84 -0.78 1.50
CA VAL A 64 -8.45 0.53 1.38
C VAL A 64 -7.46 1.53 1.96
N VAL A 65 -7.27 2.67 1.31
CA VAL A 65 -6.40 3.72 1.83
C VAL A 65 -7.23 4.93 2.19
N THR A 66 -6.99 5.42 3.39
CA THR A 66 -7.71 6.55 3.97
C THR A 66 -6.72 7.62 4.33
N ARG A 67 -6.93 8.82 3.79
CA ARG A 67 -6.17 10.00 4.18
C ARG A 67 -6.71 10.51 5.51
N LEU A 68 -5.82 10.65 6.49
CA LEU A 68 -6.16 11.31 7.75
C LEU A 68 -5.93 12.82 7.59
N ALA A 69 -6.92 13.64 7.96
CA ALA A 69 -6.73 15.08 8.00
C ALA A 69 -5.63 15.40 9.02
N ALA A 70 -4.46 15.84 8.55
CA ALA A 70 -3.41 16.33 9.42
C ALA A 70 -3.91 17.62 10.10
N GLY A 71 -4.23 17.53 11.40
CA GLY A 71 -4.24 18.73 12.24
C GLY A 71 -2.86 19.38 12.11
N GLY A 72 -2.82 20.62 11.64
CA GLY A 72 -1.60 21.24 11.13
C GLY A 72 -0.37 21.08 12.03
N GLY A 73 0.73 20.64 11.42
CA GLY A 73 2.11 20.88 11.83
C GLY A 73 2.55 20.36 13.21
N GLY A 74 3.22 19.21 13.23
CA GLY A 74 4.14 18.82 14.31
C GLY A 74 3.94 17.40 14.83
N ASP A 75 5.01 16.60 14.70
CA ASP A 75 5.30 15.34 15.39
C ASP A 75 4.27 14.19 15.37
N VAL A 76 4.69 13.08 14.73
CA VAL A 76 3.99 11.80 14.56
C VAL A 76 3.88 10.99 15.87
N ALA A 77 3.74 11.64 17.03
CA ALA A 77 3.74 10.98 18.33
C ALA A 77 2.41 11.08 19.11
N ALA A 78 1.36 11.69 18.57
CA ALA A 78 0.10 11.88 19.29
C ALA A 78 -1.15 11.54 18.47
N ALA A 79 -1.24 10.33 17.92
CA ALA A 79 -2.49 9.79 17.35
C ALA A 79 -3.37 9.11 18.43
N ALA A 80 -3.39 9.66 19.64
CA ALA A 80 -4.24 9.21 20.74
C ALA A 80 -4.98 10.39 21.37
N ALA A 81 -5.84 11.06 20.59
CA ALA A 81 -6.84 11.96 21.15
C ALA A 81 -8.05 12.04 20.21
N CYS A 82 -9.11 11.34 20.61
CA CYS A 82 -10.44 11.42 20.02
C CYS A 82 -10.92 12.88 20.07
N SER A 83 -11.00 13.55 18.92
CA SER A 83 -11.69 14.84 18.79
C SER A 83 -12.50 14.85 17.51
N ARG A 84 -13.82 14.97 17.70
CA ARG A 84 -14.89 14.96 16.71
C ARG A 84 -14.62 16.04 15.64
N SER A 85 -14.14 15.62 14.47
CA SER A 85 -14.04 16.34 13.17
C SER A 85 -12.69 16.13 12.44
N GLN A 86 -11.91 15.11 12.75
CA GLN A 86 -10.89 14.64 11.80
C GLN A 86 -11.61 13.92 10.66
N SER A 87 -11.91 14.63 9.57
CA SER A 87 -12.52 14.02 8.38
C SER A 87 -11.50 13.07 7.75
N SER A 88 -11.75 11.77 7.88
CA SER A 88 -11.00 10.74 7.17
C SER A 88 -11.62 10.55 5.79
N GLU A 89 -10.83 10.67 4.72
CA GLU A 89 -11.31 10.50 3.35
C GLU A 89 -10.74 9.21 2.77
N GLN A 90 -11.60 8.32 2.28
CA GLN A 90 -11.14 7.19 1.49
C GLN A 90 -10.65 7.71 0.13
N VAL A 91 -9.34 7.60 -0.11
CA VAL A 91 -8.71 8.13 -1.32
C VAL A 91 -8.36 7.06 -2.34
N TRP A 92 -8.32 5.78 -1.91
CA TRP A 92 -7.97 4.67 -2.79
C TRP A 92 -8.52 3.35 -2.30
N GLN A 93 -8.70 2.41 -3.23
CA GLN A 93 -9.00 1.03 -2.92
C GLN A 93 -8.38 0.08 -3.96
N SER A 94 -8.01 -1.10 -3.48
CA SER A 94 -7.53 -2.21 -4.29
C SER A 94 -8.54 -2.58 -5.39
N ARG A 95 -8.03 -2.76 -6.61
CA ARG A 95 -8.75 -3.13 -7.83
C ARG A 95 -8.68 -4.65 -8.03
N LEU A 96 -9.06 -5.37 -6.99
CA LEU A 96 -9.19 -6.83 -7.01
C LEU A 96 -10.35 -7.26 -7.92
N PRO A 97 -10.21 -8.35 -8.69
CA PRO A 97 -11.36 -9.00 -9.32
C PRO A 97 -12.41 -9.36 -8.26
N ASP A 98 -13.70 -9.17 -8.55
CA ASP A 98 -14.80 -9.33 -7.56
C ASP A 98 -14.80 -10.68 -6.83
N ARG A 99 -14.40 -11.75 -7.53
CA ARG A 99 -14.27 -13.10 -6.94
C ARG A 99 -13.14 -13.22 -5.93
N ALA A 100 -12.04 -12.48 -6.13
CA ALA A 100 -10.93 -12.43 -5.19
C ALA A 100 -11.30 -11.56 -3.99
N ARG A 101 -11.93 -10.41 -4.21
CA ARG A 101 -12.26 -9.44 -3.14
C ARG A 101 -13.06 -10.03 -1.98
N ARG A 102 -13.97 -10.98 -2.23
CA ARG A 102 -14.79 -11.62 -1.18
C ARG A 102 -14.04 -12.61 -0.28
N ASN A 103 -12.85 -13.06 -0.68
CA ASN A 103 -12.12 -14.14 0.00
C ASN A 103 -10.79 -13.67 0.62
N LEU A 104 -10.45 -12.39 0.50
CA LEU A 104 -9.21 -11.84 1.05
C LEU A 104 -9.47 -11.09 2.36
N PRO A 105 -8.54 -11.15 3.32
CA PRO A 105 -8.59 -10.28 4.48
C PRO A 105 -8.57 -8.81 4.05
N GLY A 106 -9.39 -7.98 4.70
CA GLY A 106 -9.44 -6.54 4.49
C GLY A 106 -8.48 -5.80 5.43
N LEU A 107 -7.83 -4.76 4.92
CA LEU A 107 -6.97 -3.87 5.69
C LEU A 107 -7.18 -2.41 5.29
N VAL A 108 -7.20 -1.51 6.27
CA VAL A 108 -7.21 -0.06 6.04
C VAL A 108 -5.80 0.48 6.29
N LEU A 109 -5.22 1.14 5.28
CA LEU A 109 -3.96 1.85 5.39
C LEU A 109 -4.23 3.35 5.56
N ALA A 110 -3.87 3.89 6.71
CA ALA A 110 -3.88 5.34 6.93
C ALA A 110 -2.61 5.96 6.32
N ILE A 111 -2.78 7.06 5.58
CA ILE A 111 -1.69 7.87 5.00
C ILE A 111 -1.89 9.37 5.27
#